data_AF-A0A7X1IUH2-F1
#
_entry.id   AF-A0A7X1IUH2-F1
#
_cell.length_a   1.000
_cell.length_b   1.000
_cell.length_c   1.000
_cell.angle_alpha   90.00
_cell.angle_beta   90.00
_cell.angle_gamma   90.00
#
_symmetry.space_group_name_H-M   'P 1'
#
loop_
_entity.id
_entity.type
_entity.pdbx_description
1 polymer ?
#
loop_
_entity_poly.entity_id
_entity_poly.type
_entity_poly.pdbx_seq_one_letter_code
_entity_poly.pdbx_strand_id
1 'polypeptide(L)'
;MTQLKRQIAHLVLAATAATMLSACAGGPEFQGVPQEGAAKTGTYPTFGRMPKAATTQITPEEKQQLTSKLDADRTRLAAPRATGGGLTPDQAAALRKQAQAETDATLKQIEAGGE
;
A
#
# COMPACT_ATOMS: atom_id res chain seq x y z
N MET A 1 2.23 -3.40 -48.74
CA MET A 1 1.39 -4.00 -47.66
C MET A 1 1.51 -3.21 -46.35
N THR A 2 1.29 -1.90 -46.34
CA THR A 2 1.99 -1.06 -45.32
C THR A 2 1.15 -0.09 -44.50
N GLN A 3 -0.02 0.38 -44.96
CA GLN A 3 -0.82 1.36 -44.20
C GLN A 3 -2.03 0.73 -43.50
N LEU A 4 -2.80 -0.10 -44.22
CA LEU A 4 -4.00 -0.73 -43.67
C LEU A 4 -3.68 -1.66 -42.48
N LYS A 5 -2.57 -2.41 -42.57
CA LYS A 5 -2.13 -3.30 -41.49
C LYS A 5 -1.71 -2.55 -40.22
N ARG A 6 -1.07 -1.38 -40.35
CA ARG A 6 -0.70 -0.53 -39.21
C ARG A 6 -1.92 0.11 -38.56
N GLN A 7 -2.89 0.55 -39.36
CA GLN A 7 -4.14 1.10 -38.83
C GLN A 7 -4.93 0.04 -38.06
N ILE A 8 -5.04 -1.18 -38.59
CA ILE A 8 -5.70 -2.29 -37.88
C ILE A 8 -4.95 -2.62 -36.58
N ALA A 9 -3.62 -2.69 -36.60
CA ALA A 9 -2.83 -2.95 -35.39
C ALA A 9 -3.02 -1.88 -34.31
N HIS A 10 -3.09 -0.60 -34.68
CA HIS A 10 -3.34 0.49 -33.73
C HIS A 10 -4.78 0.47 -33.20
N LEU A 11 -5.75 0.11 -34.04
CA LEU A 11 -7.15 0.02 -33.64
C LEU A 11 -7.37 -1.16 -32.67
N VAL A 12 -6.73 -2.30 -32.93
CA VAL A 12 -6.71 -3.45 -32.01
C VAL A 12 -6.03 -3.07 -30.70
N LEU A 13 -4.87 -2.42 -30.74
CA LEU A 13 -4.16 -2.01 -29.51
C LEU A 13 -4.98 -1.01 -28.68
N ALA A 14 -5.63 -0.04 -29.32
CA ALA A 14 -6.49 0.93 -28.66
C ALA A 14 -7.75 0.28 -28.05
N ALA A 15 -8.36 -0.68 -28.75
CA ALA A 15 -9.51 -1.43 -28.24
C ALA A 15 -9.14 -2.25 -26.99
N THR A 16 -8.00 -2.95 -27.02
CA THR A 16 -7.53 -3.75 -25.88
C THR A 16 -7.19 -2.87 -24.67
N ALA A 17 -6.60 -1.69 -24.91
CA ALA A 17 -6.33 -0.73 -23.84
C ALA A 17 -7.63 -0.21 -23.21
N ALA A 18 -8.63 0.16 -24.03
CA ALA A 18 -9.92 0.66 -23.55
C ALA A 18 -10.67 -0.38 -22.70
N THR A 19 -10.63 -1.67 -23.07
CA THR A 19 -11.26 -2.73 -22.28
C THR A 19 -10.57 -2.94 -20.93
N MET A 20 -9.23 -2.86 -20.88
CA MET A 20 -8.47 -3.01 -19.63
C MET A 20 -8.76 -1.88 -18.64
N LEU A 21 -8.93 -0.64 -19.12
CA LEU A 21 -9.25 0.52 -18.28
C LEU A 21 -10.64 0.44 -17.64
N SER A 22 -11.63 -0.16 -18.32
CA SER A 22 -12.99 -0.30 -17.80
C SER A 22 -13.12 -1.30 -16.64
N ALA A 23 -12.14 -2.20 -16.48
CA ALA A 23 -12.15 -3.24 -15.46
C ALA A 23 -11.61 -2.78 -14.10
N CYS A 24 -11.00 -1.60 -13.98
CA CYS A 24 -10.31 -1.18 -12.76
C CYS A 24 -11.14 -0.35 -11.76
N ALA A 25 -12.38 0.07 -12.08
CA ALA A 25 -13.14 0.91 -11.12
C ALA A 25 -14.67 1.00 -11.36
N GLY A 26 -15.26 0.15 -12.20
CA GLY A 26 -16.68 0.29 -12.61
C GLY A 26 -17.67 -0.65 -11.90
N GLY A 27 -17.17 -1.64 -11.16
CA GLY A 27 -18.02 -2.64 -10.50
C GLY A 27 -18.89 -2.04 -9.38
N PRO A 28 -20.07 -2.62 -9.10
CA PRO A 28 -20.93 -2.20 -7.99
C PRO A 28 -20.21 -2.22 -6.63
N GLU A 29 -19.14 -3.02 -6.49
CA GLU A 29 -18.25 -3.04 -5.33
C GLU A 29 -17.45 -1.73 -5.11
N PHE A 30 -17.34 -0.87 -6.13
CA PHE A 30 -16.73 0.47 -6.05
C PHE A 30 -17.76 1.60 -5.98
N GLN A 31 -19.05 1.28 -6.09
CA GLN A 31 -20.14 2.20 -5.83
C GLN A 31 -20.35 2.26 -4.32
N GLY A 32 -19.47 3.00 -3.63
CA GLY A 32 -19.64 3.26 -2.21
C GLY A 32 -21.05 3.80 -1.96
N VAL A 33 -21.74 3.23 -0.97
CA VAL A 33 -23.01 3.80 -0.50
C VAL A 33 -22.72 5.25 -0.12
N PRO A 34 -23.49 6.24 -0.62
CA PRO A 34 -23.29 7.62 -0.23
C PRO A 34 -23.32 7.68 1.30
N GLN A 35 -22.19 8.05 1.89
CA GLN A 35 -22.08 8.16 3.34
C GLN A 35 -23.03 9.29 3.73
N GLU A 36 -24.14 8.96 4.37
CA GLU A 36 -25.04 9.97 4.91
C GLU A 36 -24.20 10.85 5.84
N GLY A 37 -23.93 12.08 5.41
CA GLY A 37 -23.34 13.09 6.27
C GLY A 37 -24.23 13.29 7.49
N ALA A 38 -23.70 13.87 8.57
CA ALA A 38 -24.45 14.07 9.80
C ALA A 38 -25.87 14.59 9.51
N ALA A 39 -26.87 13.72 9.68
CA ALA A 39 -28.25 14.08 9.42
C ALA A 39 -28.61 15.24 10.35
N LYS A 40 -29.15 16.33 9.80
CA LYS A 40 -29.70 17.44 10.58
C LYS A 40 -31.01 16.98 11.24
N THR A 41 -30.91 16.09 12.22
CA THR A 41 -32.03 15.54 13.01
C THR A 41 -32.61 16.56 14.00
N GLY A 42 -32.06 17.79 14.04
CA GLY A 42 -32.39 18.80 15.05
C GLY A 42 -31.93 18.42 16.47
N THR A 43 -31.32 17.25 16.64
CA THR A 43 -30.90 16.72 17.93
C THR A 43 -29.38 16.76 18.00
N TYR A 44 -28.85 17.62 18.85
CA TYR A 44 -27.41 17.73 19.06
C TYR A 44 -26.97 16.85 20.24
N PRO A 45 -25.80 16.20 20.17
CA PRO A 45 -25.24 15.56 21.35
C PRO A 45 -25.04 16.60 22.44
N THR A 46 -25.49 16.28 23.65
CA THR A 46 -25.26 17.13 24.81
C THR A 46 -23.80 17.01 25.25
N PHE A 47 -23.04 18.10 25.09
CA PHE A 47 -21.70 18.26 25.68
C PHE A 47 -21.75 18.71 27.16
N GLY A 48 -22.94 19.05 27.67
CA GLY A 48 -23.14 19.46 29.07
C GLY A 48 -23.12 18.30 30.08
N ARG A 49 -23.08 17.05 29.62
CA ARG A 49 -22.81 15.90 30.49
C ARG A 49 -21.31 15.89 30.74
N MET A 50 -20.87 16.47 31.86
CA MET A 50 -19.49 16.26 32.32
C MET A 50 -19.23 14.74 32.35
N PRO A 51 -18.16 14.25 31.71
CA PRO A 51 -17.81 12.84 31.79
C PRO A 51 -17.67 12.49 33.27
N LYS A 52 -18.41 11.47 33.74
CA LYS A 52 -18.38 11.00 35.13
C LYS A 52 -17.00 10.48 35.56
N ALA A 53 -16.06 10.33 34.63
CA ALA A 53 -14.70 9.95 34.92
C ALA A 53 -13.88 11.22 35.17
N ALA A 54 -13.82 11.65 36.43
CA ALA A 54 -12.53 12.13 36.92
C ALA A 54 -11.60 10.91 36.81
N THR A 55 -10.85 10.82 35.72
CA THR A 55 -9.81 9.80 35.59
C THR A 55 -8.92 9.95 36.81
N THR A 56 -8.73 8.86 37.58
CA THR A 56 -7.79 8.85 38.70
C THR A 56 -6.49 9.47 38.23
N GLN A 57 -6.11 10.59 38.85
CA GLN A 57 -4.90 11.28 38.46
C GLN A 57 -3.71 10.37 38.77
N ILE A 58 -2.84 10.21 37.79
CA ILE A 58 -1.61 9.43 37.92
C ILE A 58 -0.81 10.01 39.09
N THR A 59 -0.44 9.19 40.07
CA THR A 59 0.36 9.66 41.21
C THR A 59 1.79 10.03 40.73
N PRO A 60 2.55 10.82 41.51
CA PRO A 60 3.93 11.14 41.16
C PRO A 60 4.80 9.90 40.93
N GLU A 61 4.58 8.85 41.71
CA GLU A 61 5.29 7.57 41.64
C GLU A 61 4.93 6.81 40.36
N GLU A 62 3.63 6.73 40.04
CA GLU A 62 3.15 6.11 38.81
C GLU A 62 3.67 6.85 37.57
N LYS A 63 3.72 8.19 37.63
CA LYS A 63 4.28 9.02 36.56
C LYS A 63 5.76 8.69 36.34
N GLN A 64 6.54 8.55 37.40
CA GLN A 64 7.96 8.22 37.31
C GLN A 64 8.16 6.83 36.68
N GLN A 65 7.37 5.84 37.10
CA GLN A 65 7.40 4.49 36.52
C GLN A 65 7.03 4.48 35.02
N LEU A 66 5.98 5.21 34.65
CA LEU A 66 5.54 5.32 33.25
C LEU A 66 6.61 6.01 32.39
N THR A 67 7.23 7.07 32.91
CA THR A 67 8.29 7.80 32.21
C THR A 67 9.51 6.90 31.99
N SER A 68 9.95 6.18 33.03
CA SER A 68 11.08 5.25 32.91
C SER A 68 10.81 4.11 31.92
N LYS A 69 9.58 3.59 31.86
CA LYS A 69 9.18 2.58 30.85
C LYS A 69 9.26 3.16 29.44
N LEU A 70 8.74 4.38 29.23
CA LEU A 70 8.78 5.05 27.94
C LEU A 70 10.22 5.37 27.48
N ASP A 71 11.10 5.76 28.40
CA ASP A 71 12.51 6.01 28.09
C ASP A 71 13.26 4.72 27.72
N ALA A 72 12.97 3.61 28.43
CA ALA A 72 13.51 2.30 28.09
C ALA A 72 13.01 1.81 26.71
N ASP A 73 11.72 1.99 26.43
CA ASP A 73 11.12 1.66 25.14
C ASP A 73 11.69 2.53 24.02
N ARG A 74 11.85 3.84 24.25
CA ARG A 74 12.51 4.76 23.33
C ARG A 74 13.92 4.27 23.01
N THR A 75 14.69 3.87 24.02
CA THR A 75 16.06 3.38 23.82
C THR A 75 16.07 2.07 23.04
N ARG A 76 15.17 1.14 23.36
CA ARG A 76 15.01 -0.14 22.63
C ARG A 76 14.64 0.09 21.17
N LEU A 77 13.74 1.03 20.89
CA LEU A 77 13.25 1.35 19.54
C LEU A 77 14.16 2.33 18.78
N ALA A 78 15.04 3.04 19.50
CA ALA A 78 16.11 3.85 18.93
C ALA A 78 17.33 3.03 18.53
N ALA A 79 17.29 1.69 18.72
CA ALA A 79 18.15 0.79 17.96
C ALA A 79 18.15 1.27 16.51
N PRO A 80 19.34 1.45 15.89
CA PRO A 80 19.47 2.22 14.68
C PRO A 80 18.46 1.68 13.68
N ARG A 81 17.50 2.53 13.32
CA ARG A 81 16.69 2.36 12.12
C ARG A 81 17.74 2.08 11.06
N ALA A 82 17.91 0.83 10.66
CA ALA A 82 18.98 0.42 9.77
C ALA A 82 18.93 1.42 8.62
N THR A 83 19.90 2.32 8.58
CA THR A 83 19.93 3.42 7.63
C THR A 83 20.05 2.76 6.29
N GLY A 84 18.93 2.60 5.60
CA GLY A 84 18.86 1.98 4.29
C GLY A 84 19.53 0.60 4.24
N GLY A 85 18.88 -0.42 4.77
CA GLY A 85 19.12 -1.80 4.31
C GLY A 85 18.59 -2.03 2.89
N GLY A 86 18.73 -1.04 2.01
CA GLY A 86 18.58 -1.25 0.58
C GLY A 86 19.77 -2.05 0.10
N LEU A 87 19.54 -2.95 -0.85
CA LEU A 87 20.61 -3.67 -1.54
C LEU A 87 21.72 -2.70 -1.92
N THR A 88 22.97 -3.04 -1.58
CA THR A 88 24.10 -2.28 -2.13
C THR A 88 24.02 -2.30 -3.66
N PRO A 89 24.58 -1.31 -4.37
CA PRO A 89 24.56 -1.29 -5.83
C PRO A 89 25.03 -2.62 -6.45
N ASP A 90 26.02 -3.26 -5.84
CA ASP A 90 26.56 -4.56 -6.26
C ASP A 90 25.58 -5.71 -6.02
N GLN A 91 24.90 -5.74 -4.87
CA GLN A 91 23.88 -6.75 -4.59
C GLN A 91 22.66 -6.58 -5.52
N ALA A 92 22.28 -5.34 -5.83
CA ALA A 92 21.23 -5.05 -6.79
C ALA A 92 21.63 -5.43 -8.23
N ALA A 93 22.91 -5.28 -8.60
CA ALA A 93 23.41 -5.72 -9.90
C ALA A 93 23.45 -7.26 -10.01
N ALA A 94 23.85 -7.95 -8.94
CA ALA A 94 23.85 -9.41 -8.88
C ALA A 94 22.44 -9.99 -9.04
N LEU A 95 21.44 -9.44 -8.33
CA LEU A 95 20.05 -9.86 -8.44
C LEU A 95 19.47 -9.64 -9.85
N ARG A 96 19.80 -8.52 -10.50
CA ARG A 96 19.36 -8.27 -11.88
C ARG A 96 19.95 -9.29 -12.86
N LYS A 97 21.23 -9.63 -12.72
CA LYS A 97 21.87 -10.65 -13.54
C LYS A 97 21.24 -12.02 -13.35
N GLN A 98 20.92 -12.39 -12.10
CA GLN A 98 20.24 -13.64 -11.81
C GLN A 98 18.85 -13.69 -12.46
N ALA A 99 18.04 -12.63 -12.29
CA ALA A 99 16.72 -12.55 -12.90
C ALA A 99 16.77 -12.62 -14.44
N GLN A 100 17.78 -12.00 -15.06
CA GLN A 100 18.01 -12.09 -16.51
C GLN A 100 18.35 -13.52 -16.93
N ALA A 101 19.27 -14.20 -16.22
CA ALA A 101 19.65 -15.57 -16.54
C ALA A 101 18.47 -16.55 -16.41
N GLU A 102 17.63 -16.38 -15.39
CA GLU A 102 16.42 -17.19 -15.20
C GLU A 102 15.37 -16.92 -16.29
N THR A 103 15.22 -15.65 -16.70
CA THR A 103 14.34 -15.27 -17.81
C THR A 103 14.82 -15.89 -19.13
N ASP A 104 16.11 -15.78 -19.42
CA ASP A 104 16.70 -16.34 -20.65
C ASP A 104 16.61 -17.87 -20.69
N ALA A 105 16.80 -18.53 -19.54
CA ALA A 105 16.63 -19.98 -19.42
C ALA A 105 15.17 -20.38 -19.67
N THR A 106 14.22 -19.62 -19.12
CA THR A 106 12.78 -19.86 -19.31
C THR A 106 12.37 -19.64 -20.76
N LEU A 107 12.85 -18.56 -21.39
CA LEU A 107 12.60 -18.28 -22.81
C LEU A 107 13.13 -19.40 -23.71
N LYS A 108 14.34 -19.89 -23.44
CA LYS A 108 14.88 -21.04 -24.18
C LYS A 108 14.05 -22.30 -24.01
N GLN A 109 13.49 -22.55 -22.82
CA GLN A 109 12.61 -23.70 -22.59
C GLN A 109 11.28 -23.57 -23.35
N ILE A 110 10.73 -22.36 -23.42
CA ILE A 110 9.54 -22.06 -24.21
C ILE A 110 9.83 -22.22 -25.72
N GLU A 111 10.95 -21.69 -26.20
CA GLU A 111 11.38 -21.76 -27.61
C GLU A 111 11.76 -23.18 -28.04
N ALA A 112 12.31 -23.98 -27.13
CA ALA A 112 12.57 -25.41 -27.36
C ALA A 112 11.29 -26.27 -27.36
N GLY A 113 10.11 -25.65 -27.17
CA GLY A 113 8.82 -26.33 -27.22
C GLY A 113 8.54 -27.16 -25.98
N GLY A 114 8.70 -26.57 -24.78
CA GLY A 114 8.43 -27.24 -23.50
C GLY A 114 7.04 -27.90 -23.45
N GLU A 115 7.03 -29.21 -23.66
CA GLU A 115 6.14 -30.21 -23.06
C GLU A 115 6.81 -30.80 -21.81
#